data_AF-A0A4Q4SIE3-F1
#
_entry.id   AF-A0A4Q4SIE3-F1
#
_cell.length_a   1.000
_cell.length_b   1.000
_cell.length_c   1.000
_cell.angle_alpha   90.00
_cell.angle_beta   90.00
_cell.angle_gamma   90.00
#
_symmetry.space_group_name_H-M   'P 1'
#
loop_
_entity.id
_entity.type
_entity.pdbx_description
1 polymer ?
#
loop_
_entity_poly.entity_id
_entity_poly.type
_entity_poly.pdbx_seq_one_letter_code
_entity_poly.pdbx_strand_id
1 'polypeptide(L)'
;MVFMVCTMTFTFVYPTIASAMTGYSANVDAFIQTTGGEYVPFNAFSFAYFVIHDGSRIGLEDDHIALDKDPAKDNYQYAAEYGFNRGDKIDSTFGGQLLPPPTLNISAPSLIRTTAFENIDYDSYEDLLFRVTNDPSQMLWAYDNKTYDFNYLQGNGKCQAALDYKWGFSYIQLFIMVIFHIVWTLGLFTMWIRACMVMKKRGRGREDVAGENKAVFELAAAMREQMNEPTKEEGDDVSALTEAKLRRRIKNDLRGGSISYNTPILPNGEGGEKWNAIAWTKSHKLSIIAMIVCLVAMMINLFVWVPDDTGTVALLPLPTVLIAALYIGSTKGSRIVLFIWIFILVVIPTQITVSIATY
;
A
#
# COMPACT_ATOMS: atom_id res chain seq x y z
N MET A 1 -12.31 -26.07 -22.02
CA MET A 1 -12.30 -26.85 -20.76
C MET A 1 -11.02 -26.63 -19.97
N VAL A 2 -9.82 -26.73 -20.55
CA VAL A 2 -8.54 -26.55 -19.84
C VAL A 2 -8.51 -25.29 -18.96
N PHE A 3 -8.89 -24.13 -19.50
CA PHE A 3 -8.90 -22.87 -18.72
C PHE A 3 -9.86 -22.87 -17.52
N MET A 4 -11.01 -23.55 -17.62
CA MET A 4 -11.95 -23.69 -16.50
C MET A 4 -11.35 -24.55 -15.38
N VAL A 5 -10.67 -25.65 -15.74
CA VAL A 5 -9.97 -26.52 -14.78
C VAL A 5 -8.84 -25.74 -14.10
N CYS A 6 -8.01 -25.02 -14.88
CA CYS A 6 -6.95 -24.18 -14.31
C CYS A 6 -7.49 -23.10 -13.37
N THR A 7 -8.64 -22.50 -13.70
CA THR A 7 -9.30 -21.50 -12.83
C THR A 7 -9.75 -22.13 -11.51
N MET A 8 -10.41 -23.29 -11.56
CA MET A 8 -10.84 -24.02 -10.36
C MET A 8 -9.65 -24.39 -9.47
N THR A 9 -8.57 -24.90 -10.06
CA THR A 9 -7.34 -25.24 -9.32
C THR A 9 -6.71 -23.99 -8.71
N PHE A 10 -6.62 -22.89 -9.46
CA PHE A 10 -6.05 -21.64 -8.95
C PHE A 10 -6.84 -21.09 -7.76
N THR A 11 -8.17 -21.06 -7.85
CA THR A 11 -9.04 -20.61 -6.75
C THR A 11 -8.90 -21.51 -5.51
N PHE A 12 -8.70 -22.82 -5.70
CA PHE A 12 -8.52 -23.76 -4.59
C PHE A 12 -7.16 -23.59 -3.89
N VAL A 13 -6.09 -23.35 -4.65
CA VAL A 13 -4.73 -23.23 -4.13
C VAL A 13 -4.43 -21.82 -3.59
N TYR A 14 -5.21 -20.81 -4.00
CA TYR A 14 -4.99 -19.41 -3.62
C TYR A 14 -4.84 -19.16 -2.11
N PRO A 15 -5.73 -19.67 -1.22
CA PRO A 15 -5.60 -19.41 0.22
C PRO A 15 -4.30 -19.95 0.80
N THR A 16 -3.86 -21.14 0.34
CA THR A 16 -2.61 -21.76 0.82
C THR A 16 -1.40 -20.93 0.45
N ILE A 17 -1.34 -20.44 -0.80
CA ILE A 17 -0.24 -19.59 -1.23
C ILE A 17 -0.30 -18.24 -0.50
N ALA A 18 -1.48 -17.63 -0.36
CA ALA A 18 -1.65 -16.36 0.35
C ALA A 18 -1.22 -16.46 1.82
N SER A 19 -1.56 -17.54 2.52
CA SER A 19 -1.08 -17.79 3.88
C SER A 19 0.44 -18.02 3.96
N ALA A 20 1.04 -18.65 2.95
CA ALA A 20 2.48 -18.84 2.89
C ALA A 20 3.27 -17.52 2.73
N MET A 21 2.63 -16.46 2.23
CA MET A 21 3.26 -15.13 2.09
C MET A 21 3.45 -14.40 3.39
N THR A 22 2.62 -14.71 4.36
CA THR A 22 2.67 -14.11 5.68
C THR A 22 3.53 -14.97 6.58
N GLY A 23 4.52 -14.38 7.23
CA GLY A 23 5.40 -15.10 8.15
C GLY A 23 5.84 -14.20 9.30
N TYR A 24 6.23 -14.83 10.40
CA TYR A 24 6.89 -14.14 11.49
C TYR A 24 8.40 -14.23 11.29
N SER A 25 9.07 -13.09 11.30
CA SER A 25 10.51 -13.04 11.48
C SER A 25 10.78 -12.60 12.91
N ALA A 26 11.67 -13.31 13.61
CA ALA A 26 12.21 -12.81 14.86
C ALA A 26 13.06 -11.56 14.55
N ASN A 27 12.96 -10.56 15.41
CA ASN A 27 13.95 -9.48 15.38
C ASN A 27 15.29 -10.03 15.84
N VAL A 28 16.36 -9.47 15.30
CA VAL A 28 17.71 -9.86 15.64
C VAL A 28 18.37 -8.64 16.27
N ASP A 29 18.72 -8.78 17.54
CA ASP A 29 19.40 -7.74 18.30
C ASP A 29 20.82 -8.19 18.66
N ALA A 30 21.69 -7.20 18.90
CA ALA A 30 23.06 -7.43 19.31
C ALA A 30 23.13 -7.68 20.82
N PHE A 31 23.70 -8.82 21.21
CA PHE A 31 24.00 -9.17 22.60
C PHE A 31 25.50 -9.36 22.77
N ILE A 32 26.03 -8.91 23.89
CA ILE A 32 27.44 -9.08 24.27
C ILE A 32 27.52 -10.00 25.46
N GLN A 33 28.47 -10.92 25.41
CA GLN A 33 28.81 -11.76 26.55
C GLN A 33 29.69 -10.98 27.53
N THR A 34 29.18 -10.73 28.74
CA THR A 34 29.94 -10.08 29.81
C THR A 34 31.03 -11.01 30.36
N THR A 35 31.95 -10.46 31.14
CA THR A 35 33.00 -11.26 31.81
C THR A 35 32.44 -12.30 32.79
N GLY A 36 31.21 -12.10 33.27
CA GLY A 36 30.47 -13.08 34.09
C GLY A 36 29.81 -14.21 33.28
N GLY A 37 29.90 -14.18 31.95
CA GLY A 37 29.32 -15.18 31.06
C GLY A 37 27.86 -14.93 30.67
N GLU A 38 27.26 -13.84 31.16
CA GLU A 38 25.87 -13.46 30.86
C GLU A 38 25.76 -12.73 29.52
N TYR A 39 24.65 -12.90 28.80
CA TYR A 39 24.37 -12.18 27.56
C TYR A 39 23.51 -10.96 27.84
N VAL A 40 24.06 -9.80 27.54
CA VAL A 40 23.42 -8.50 27.80
C VAL A 40 23.20 -7.78 26.46
N PRO A 41 22.03 -7.19 26.21
CA PRO A 41 21.78 -6.45 24.98
C PRO A 41 22.73 -5.25 24.88
N PHE A 42 23.27 -4.97 23.70
CA PHE A 42 24.21 -3.86 23.48
C PHE A 42 23.64 -2.51 23.91
N ASN A 43 22.33 -2.31 23.76
CA ASN A 43 21.65 -1.08 24.18
C ASN A 43 21.71 -0.81 25.70
N ALA A 44 22.05 -1.82 26.52
CA ALA A 44 22.28 -1.62 27.95
C ALA A 44 23.67 -1.03 28.26
N PHE A 45 24.62 -1.11 27.33
CA PHE A 45 25.94 -0.52 27.49
C PHE A 45 25.87 0.99 27.23
N SER A 46 26.56 1.77 28.05
CA SER A 46 26.67 3.22 27.88
C SER A 46 28.10 3.59 27.49
N PHE A 47 28.25 4.61 26.66
CA PHE A 47 29.57 5.12 26.31
C PHE A 47 30.25 5.73 27.55
N ALA A 48 31.51 5.36 27.78
CA ALA A 48 32.32 5.84 28.89
C ALA A 48 33.40 6.78 28.38
N TYR A 49 33.38 8.02 28.88
CA TYR A 49 34.34 9.04 28.46
C TYR A 49 35.68 8.88 29.17
N PHE A 50 35.64 8.68 30.50
CA PHE A 50 36.83 8.51 31.33
C PHE A 50 36.48 7.81 32.65
N VAL A 51 37.49 7.33 33.35
CA VAL A 51 37.38 6.68 34.66
C VAL A 51 38.20 7.45 35.69
N ILE A 52 37.59 7.80 36.82
CA ILE A 52 38.25 8.47 37.96
C ILE A 52 38.62 7.40 38.98
N HIS A 53 39.91 7.12 39.14
CA HIS A 53 40.38 6.06 40.04
C HIS A 53 40.34 6.48 41.52
N ASP A 54 40.49 7.77 41.82
CA ASP A 54 40.51 8.33 43.18
C ASP A 54 39.27 9.19 43.50
N GLY A 55 38.10 8.69 43.10
CA GLY A 55 36.80 9.38 43.29
C GLY A 55 36.46 9.70 44.75
N SER A 56 37.02 8.97 45.72
CA SER A 56 36.85 9.26 47.16
C SER A 56 37.22 10.69 47.56
N ARG A 57 38.13 11.35 46.84
CA ARG A 57 38.56 12.74 47.09
C ARG A 57 37.50 13.78 46.79
N ILE A 58 36.53 13.42 45.95
CA ILE A 58 35.40 14.26 45.52
C ILE A 58 34.07 13.70 46.03
N GLY A 59 34.11 12.76 46.98
CA GLY A 59 32.91 12.13 47.54
C GLY A 59 32.20 11.16 46.60
N LEU A 60 32.88 10.70 45.55
CA LEU A 60 32.43 9.62 44.68
C LEU A 60 33.07 8.29 45.11
N GLU A 61 32.59 7.18 44.56
CA GLU A 61 33.26 5.90 44.71
C GLU A 61 34.60 5.92 43.95
N ASP A 62 35.59 5.19 44.45
CA ASP A 62 36.82 4.96 43.69
C ASP A 62 36.47 4.16 42.42
N ASP A 63 37.24 4.36 41.34
CA ASP A 63 36.93 3.84 39.99
C ASP A 63 35.57 4.28 39.41
N HIS A 64 35.14 5.50 39.71
CA HIS A 64 33.91 6.07 39.15
C HIS A 64 34.02 6.26 37.63
N ILE A 65 33.05 5.74 36.89
CA ILE A 65 32.99 5.81 35.42
C ILE A 65 32.08 6.95 34.98
N ALA A 66 32.62 7.92 34.26
CA ALA A 66 31.84 9.01 33.67
C ALA A 66 31.14 8.54 32.39
N LEU A 67 29.80 8.46 32.45
CA LEU A 67 28.95 8.00 31.35
C LEU A 67 28.36 9.17 30.56
N ASP A 68 27.98 8.90 29.31
CA ASP A 68 27.34 9.89 28.44
C ASP A 68 26.01 10.46 28.94
N LYS A 69 25.35 9.74 29.84
CA LYS A 69 24.09 10.19 30.46
C LYS A 69 24.31 11.01 31.73
N ASP A 70 25.56 11.21 32.15
CA ASP A 70 25.86 11.99 33.35
C ASP A 70 25.72 13.50 33.05
N PRO A 71 24.86 14.23 33.78
CA PRO A 71 24.63 15.66 33.57
C PRO A 71 25.87 16.54 33.83
N ALA A 72 26.95 16.00 34.37
CA ALA A 72 28.14 16.78 34.72
C ALA A 72 29.03 17.09 33.50
N LYS A 73 28.55 17.98 32.63
CA LYS A 73 29.31 18.54 31.49
C LYS A 73 30.63 19.19 31.89
N ASP A 74 30.71 19.72 33.11
CA ASP A 74 31.91 20.39 33.64
C ASP A 74 33.05 19.39 33.93
N ASN A 75 32.73 18.10 34.10
CA ASN A 75 33.73 17.07 34.38
C ASN A 75 34.57 16.73 33.13
N TYR A 76 34.04 16.97 31.93
CA TYR A 76 34.76 16.71 30.68
C TYR A 76 35.96 17.63 30.51
N GLN A 77 35.82 18.92 30.85
CA GLN A 77 36.91 19.90 30.75
C GLN A 77 38.05 19.57 31.73
N TYR A 78 37.71 19.16 32.96
CA TYR A 78 38.72 18.76 33.95
C TYR A 78 39.47 17.49 33.52
N ALA A 79 38.73 16.44 33.12
CA ALA A 79 39.34 15.18 32.66
C ALA A 79 40.22 15.40 31.43
N ALA A 80 39.83 16.33 30.57
CA ALA A 80 40.61 16.75 29.43
C ALA A 80 41.91 17.50 29.80
N GLU A 81 41.85 18.43 30.75
CA GLU A 81 43.00 19.25 31.16
C GLU A 81 44.02 18.44 31.97
N TYR A 82 43.54 17.65 32.94
CA TYR A 82 44.37 16.96 33.93
C TYR A 82 44.43 15.44 33.74
N GLY A 83 43.50 14.82 33.02
CA GLY A 83 43.42 13.36 32.91
C GLY A 83 44.47 12.71 32.01
N PHE A 84 45.15 13.49 31.16
CA PHE A 84 46.32 13.01 30.41
C PHE A 84 47.63 13.14 31.20
N ASN A 85 47.65 13.97 32.25
CA ASN A 85 48.81 14.22 33.09
C ASN A 85 48.60 13.56 34.46
N ARG A 86 48.98 12.28 34.58
CA ARG A 86 48.85 11.53 35.83
C ARG A 86 49.58 12.20 36.99
N GLY A 87 48.82 12.75 37.94
CA GLY A 87 49.30 13.07 39.28
C GLY A 87 50.22 14.29 39.36
N ASP A 88 50.02 15.29 38.50
CA ASP A 88 50.72 16.56 38.62
C ASP A 88 50.44 17.18 40.00
N LYS A 89 51.50 17.68 40.65
CA LYS A 89 51.42 18.29 41.98
C LYS A 89 50.95 19.74 41.90
N ILE A 90 49.82 19.96 41.23
CA ILE A 90 49.19 21.27 41.06
C ILE A 90 47.81 21.27 41.72
N ASP A 91 47.43 22.43 42.23
CA ASP A 91 46.08 22.67 42.73
C ASP A 91 45.12 22.60 41.54
N SER A 92 43.95 21.99 41.73
CA SER A 92 42.98 21.83 40.64
C SER A 92 41.56 21.98 41.16
N THR A 93 40.62 22.33 40.29
CA THR A 93 39.22 22.56 40.70
C THR A 93 38.31 21.62 39.94
N PHE A 94 37.67 20.67 40.63
CA PHE A 94 36.72 19.71 40.05
C PHE A 94 35.31 20.07 40.49
N GLY A 95 34.38 20.33 39.56
CA GLY A 95 32.98 20.65 39.90
C GLY A 95 32.81 21.84 40.86
N GLY A 96 33.71 22.83 40.80
CA GLY A 96 33.74 23.99 41.72
C GLY A 96 34.38 23.73 43.09
N GLN A 97 34.81 22.50 43.39
CA GLN A 97 35.56 22.15 44.59
C GLN A 97 37.06 22.26 44.35
N LEU A 98 37.76 23.05 45.17
CA LEU A 98 39.22 23.13 45.15
C LEU A 98 39.82 21.84 45.74
N LEU A 99 40.65 21.16 44.95
CA LEU A 99 41.35 19.94 45.31
C LEU A 99 42.83 20.24 45.56
N PRO A 100 43.37 19.87 46.74
CA PRO A 100 44.80 20.00 47.00
C PRO A 100 45.59 19.03 46.11
N PRO A 101 46.88 19.29 45.82
CA PRO A 101 47.71 18.42 45.00
C PRO A 101 47.86 17.03 45.61
N PRO A 102 47.99 15.96 44.80
CA PRO A 102 48.06 15.94 43.32
C PRO A 102 46.69 16.05 42.64
N THR A 103 46.65 16.27 41.33
CA THR A 103 45.41 16.21 40.53
C THR A 103 44.72 14.83 40.63
N LEU A 104 43.44 14.72 40.23
CA LEU A 104 42.74 13.43 40.22
C LEU A 104 43.41 12.44 39.25
N ASN A 105 43.45 11.17 39.64
CA ASN A 105 43.97 10.08 38.83
C ASN A 105 42.90 9.59 37.85
N ILE A 106 42.90 10.15 36.65
CA ILE A 106 41.91 9.87 35.61
C ILE A 106 42.54 9.07 34.47
N SER A 107 41.80 8.12 33.90
CA SER A 107 42.13 7.47 32.63
C SER A 107 41.06 7.80 31.58
N ALA A 108 41.48 8.41 30.46
CA ALA A 108 40.58 8.92 29.44
C ALA A 108 41.01 8.51 28.01
N PRO A 109 41.01 7.21 27.67
CA PRO A 109 41.41 6.76 26.33
C PRO A 109 40.42 7.21 25.24
N SER A 110 39.15 7.41 25.58
CA SER A 110 38.11 7.86 24.65
C SER A 110 38.26 9.33 24.24
N LEU A 111 39.11 10.11 24.91
CA LEU A 111 39.33 11.53 24.67
C LEU A 111 40.64 11.76 23.90
N ILE A 112 40.65 12.70 22.96
CA ILE A 112 41.85 13.17 22.26
C ILE A 112 42.00 14.67 22.47
N ARG A 113 43.24 15.10 22.74
CA ARG A 113 43.63 16.52 22.74
C ARG A 113 43.72 17.02 21.30
N THR A 114 42.88 17.97 20.93
CA THR A 114 42.95 18.60 19.61
C THR A 114 44.00 19.72 19.64
N THR A 115 45.06 19.60 18.87
CA THR A 115 46.09 20.65 18.73
C THR A 115 45.82 21.60 17.55
N ALA A 116 44.77 21.35 16.77
CA ALA A 116 44.51 22.02 15.50
C ALA A 116 43.39 23.06 15.65
N PHE A 117 43.79 24.34 15.67
CA PHE A 117 42.93 25.49 15.33
C PHE A 117 42.65 25.51 13.82
N GLU A 118 42.13 24.43 13.24
CA GLU A 118 41.75 24.44 11.83
C GLU A 118 40.24 24.73 11.69
N ASN A 119 39.96 26.01 11.47
CA ASN A 119 38.75 26.55 10.84
C ASN A 119 37.40 26.03 11.40
N ILE A 120 37.03 26.46 12.60
CA ILE A 120 35.64 26.39 13.05
C ILE A 120 35.12 27.81 13.24
N ASP A 121 33.94 28.05 12.65
CA ASP A 121 33.21 29.30 12.69
C ASP A 121 32.96 29.77 14.13
N TYR A 122 32.96 31.08 14.30
CA TYR A 122 33.10 31.81 15.56
C TYR A 122 31.80 31.78 16.39
N ASP A 123 31.44 30.67 17.05
CA ASP A 123 30.24 30.70 17.93
C ASP A 123 30.26 29.82 19.20
N SER A 124 31.38 29.21 19.59
CA SER A 124 31.49 28.60 20.93
C SER A 124 32.95 28.49 21.37
N TYR A 125 33.44 29.49 22.11
CA TYR A 125 34.86 29.67 22.44
C TYR A 125 35.34 28.83 23.65
N GLU A 126 34.47 28.05 24.29
CA GLU A 126 34.84 27.25 25.48
C GLU A 126 34.76 25.72 25.31
N ASP A 127 34.33 25.22 24.14
CA ASP A 127 34.05 23.78 23.94
C ASP A 127 35.15 23.02 23.15
N LEU A 128 36.30 23.65 22.90
CA LEU A 128 37.09 23.36 21.69
C LEU A 128 38.47 22.71 21.86
N LEU A 129 38.88 22.30 23.07
CA LEU A 129 40.22 21.72 23.25
C LEU A 129 40.27 20.18 23.11
N PHE A 130 39.13 19.49 23.20
CA PHE A 130 39.10 18.03 23.29
C PHE A 130 37.89 17.42 22.58
N ARG A 131 38.15 16.36 21.82
CA ARG A 131 37.12 15.64 21.05
C ARG A 131 37.14 14.17 21.44
N VAL A 132 35.97 13.53 21.44
CA VAL A 132 35.88 12.07 21.46
C VAL A 132 36.65 11.51 20.27
N THR A 133 37.49 10.53 20.53
CA THR A 133 38.21 9.80 19.48
C THR A 133 37.22 9.24 18.45
N ASN A 134 37.57 9.36 17.16
CA ASN A 134 36.86 8.64 16.11
C ASN A 134 37.41 7.23 15.92
N ASP A 135 38.51 6.87 16.60
CA ASP A 135 39.11 5.55 16.54
C ASP A 135 38.32 4.58 17.44
N PRO A 136 37.64 3.57 16.87
CA PRO A 136 36.86 2.62 17.65
C PRO A 136 37.70 1.91 18.72
N SER A 137 39.00 1.68 18.47
CA SER A 137 39.86 0.94 19.40
C SER A 137 40.13 1.66 20.73
N GLN A 138 39.95 2.97 20.75
CA GLN A 138 40.17 3.83 21.92
C GLN A 138 38.88 4.13 22.69
N MET A 139 37.74 3.72 22.15
CA MET A 139 36.44 3.90 22.77
C MET A 139 36.23 2.88 23.90
N LEU A 140 35.63 3.35 25.00
CA LEU A 140 35.21 2.54 26.12
C LEU A 140 33.70 2.52 26.25
N TRP A 141 33.17 1.35 26.58
CA TRP A 141 31.78 1.18 27.00
C TRP A 141 31.75 0.68 28.42
N ALA A 142 30.72 1.06 29.15
CA ALA A 142 30.53 0.64 30.52
C ALA A 142 29.19 -0.07 30.71
N TYR A 143 29.25 -1.12 31.51
CA TYR A 143 28.12 -1.89 31.97
C TYR A 143 28.46 -2.51 33.32
N ASP A 144 27.55 -2.40 34.29
CA ASP A 144 27.71 -2.95 35.65
C ASP A 144 29.04 -2.53 36.33
N ASN A 145 29.31 -1.23 36.34
CA ASN A 145 30.53 -0.60 36.88
C ASN A 145 31.87 -1.18 36.35
N LYS A 146 31.84 -1.81 35.18
CA LYS A 146 33.03 -2.31 34.49
C LYS A 146 33.13 -1.68 33.11
N THR A 147 34.36 -1.44 32.67
CA THR A 147 34.65 -0.93 31.34
C THR A 147 35.04 -2.07 30.39
N TYR A 148 34.65 -1.92 29.14
CA TYR A 148 34.87 -2.84 28.04
C TYR A 148 35.44 -2.07 26.85
N ASP A 149 36.49 -2.59 26.24
CA ASP A 149 37.06 -2.03 25.02
C ASP A 149 36.29 -2.51 23.79
N PHE A 150 36.45 -1.79 22.68
CA PHE A 150 35.78 -2.16 21.43
C PHE A 150 36.14 -3.57 20.95
N ASN A 151 37.39 -3.99 21.11
CA ASN A 151 37.84 -5.32 20.67
C ASN A 151 37.12 -6.43 21.43
N TYR A 152 36.91 -6.26 22.74
CA TYR A 152 36.14 -7.20 23.54
C TYR A 152 34.68 -7.24 23.08
N LEU A 153 34.04 -6.08 22.87
CA LEU A 153 32.65 -6.03 22.42
C LEU A 153 32.47 -6.68 21.04
N GLN A 154 33.39 -6.42 20.12
CA GLN A 154 33.37 -6.99 18.77
C GLN A 154 33.63 -8.50 18.79
N GLY A 155 34.56 -8.97 19.61
CA GLY A 155 34.90 -10.39 19.74
C GLY A 155 33.83 -11.22 20.46
N ASN A 156 33.09 -10.61 21.39
CA ASN A 156 32.08 -11.27 22.22
C ASN A 156 30.63 -10.90 21.85
N GLY A 157 30.45 -10.07 20.81
CA GLY A 157 29.16 -9.70 20.27
C GLY A 157 28.55 -10.83 19.43
N LYS A 158 27.31 -11.19 19.72
CA LYS A 158 26.52 -12.16 18.95
C LYS A 158 25.14 -11.59 18.65
N CYS A 159 24.69 -11.81 17.44
CA CYS A 159 23.31 -11.55 17.05
C CYS A 159 22.42 -12.66 17.60
N GLN A 160 21.41 -12.32 18.41
CA GLN A 160 20.43 -13.28 18.91
C GLN A 160 19.01 -12.83 18.54
N ALA A 161 18.12 -13.81 18.41
CA ALA A 161 16.71 -13.54 18.19
C ALA A 161 16.14 -12.88 19.45
N ALA A 162 15.66 -11.65 19.30
CA ALA A 162 14.92 -10.96 20.33
C ALA A 162 13.52 -11.59 20.50
N LEU A 163 12.90 -11.36 21.67
CA LEU A 163 11.60 -11.94 22.01
C LEU A 163 10.43 -11.31 21.22
N ASP A 164 10.69 -10.21 20.51
CA ASP A 164 9.72 -9.53 19.68
C ASP A 164 9.76 -10.03 18.23
N TYR A 165 8.57 -10.24 17.69
CA TYR A 165 8.38 -10.72 16.32
C TYR A 165 7.84 -9.58 15.47
N LYS A 166 8.36 -9.47 14.25
CA LYS A 166 7.78 -8.62 13.23
C LYS A 166 6.95 -9.46 12.28
N TRP A 167 5.76 -8.94 11.96
CA TRP A 167 4.97 -9.44 10.85
C TRP A 167 5.72 -9.14 9.56
N GLY A 168 6.21 -10.20 8.94
CA GLY A 168 6.90 -10.17 7.67
C GLY A 168 5.96 -10.59 6.55
N PHE A 169 6.19 -10.02 5.38
CA PHE A 169 5.48 -10.38 4.18
C PHE A 169 6.50 -10.66 3.07
N SER A 170 6.39 -11.83 2.42
CA SER A 170 7.33 -12.24 1.39
C SER A 170 7.06 -11.50 0.09
N TYR A 171 7.90 -10.50 -0.19
CA TYR A 171 7.80 -9.68 -1.40
C TYR A 171 7.88 -10.51 -2.70
N ILE A 172 8.79 -11.48 -2.76
CA ILE A 172 8.98 -12.34 -3.93
C ILE A 172 7.73 -13.17 -4.20
N GLN A 173 7.12 -13.73 -3.16
CA GLN A 173 5.92 -14.56 -3.32
C GLN A 173 4.71 -13.71 -3.77
N LEU A 174 4.54 -12.49 -3.26
CA LEU A 174 3.50 -11.58 -3.75
C LEU A 174 3.71 -11.18 -5.20
N PHE A 175 4.95 -10.89 -5.59
CA PHE A 175 5.24 -10.57 -6.98
C PHE A 175 4.80 -11.70 -7.93
N ILE A 176 5.10 -12.95 -7.55
CA ILE A 176 4.66 -14.14 -8.29
C ILE A 176 3.13 -14.25 -8.34
N MET A 177 2.42 -14.01 -7.23
CA MET A 177 0.95 -14.05 -7.24
C MET A 177 0.30 -12.94 -8.05
N VAL A 178 0.89 -11.75 -8.08
CA VAL A 178 0.41 -10.65 -8.91
C VAL A 178 0.48 -11.06 -10.38
N ILE A 179 1.58 -11.66 -10.81
CA ILE A 179 1.71 -12.21 -12.18
C ILE A 179 0.62 -13.25 -12.45
N PHE A 180 0.41 -14.22 -11.55
CA PHE A 180 -0.64 -15.22 -11.71
C PHE A 180 -2.04 -14.60 -11.76
N HIS A 181 -2.32 -13.56 -10.95
CA HIS A 181 -3.58 -12.82 -10.98
C HIS A 181 -3.79 -12.08 -12.30
N ILE A 182 -2.74 -11.48 -12.86
CA ILE A 182 -2.83 -10.80 -14.16
C ILE A 182 -3.16 -11.83 -15.24
N VAL A 183 -2.47 -12.97 -15.28
CA VAL A 183 -2.74 -14.04 -16.26
C VAL A 183 -4.16 -14.59 -16.09
N TRP A 184 -4.60 -14.81 -14.85
CA TRP A 184 -5.93 -15.31 -14.54
C TRP A 184 -7.04 -14.33 -14.93
N THR A 185 -6.90 -13.04 -14.60
CA THR A 185 -7.88 -12.00 -14.94
C THR A 185 -7.98 -11.78 -16.45
N LEU A 186 -6.84 -11.76 -17.18
CA LEU A 186 -6.83 -11.73 -18.64
C LEU A 186 -7.52 -12.97 -19.25
N GLY A 187 -7.27 -14.15 -18.67
CA GLY A 187 -7.94 -15.38 -19.09
C GLY A 187 -9.47 -15.34 -18.89
N LEU A 188 -9.93 -14.86 -17.73
CA LEU A 188 -11.37 -14.68 -17.47
C LEU A 188 -11.99 -13.67 -18.43
N PHE A 189 -11.30 -12.56 -18.68
CA PHE A 189 -11.77 -11.51 -19.56
C PHE A 189 -11.89 -12.00 -21.02
N THR A 190 -10.89 -12.73 -21.52
CA THR A 190 -10.95 -13.32 -22.86
C THR A 190 -12.07 -14.37 -22.98
N MET A 191 -12.28 -15.18 -21.93
CA MET A 191 -13.39 -16.13 -21.89
C MET A 191 -14.75 -15.41 -21.89
N TRP A 192 -14.90 -14.34 -21.11
CA TRP A 192 -16.10 -13.52 -21.07
C TRP A 192 -16.39 -12.87 -22.44
N ILE A 193 -15.40 -12.25 -23.09
CA ILE A 193 -15.55 -11.70 -24.44
C ILE A 193 -15.98 -12.79 -25.41
N ARG A 194 -15.34 -13.96 -25.38
CA ARG A 194 -15.70 -15.09 -26.25
C ARG A 194 -17.13 -15.56 -25.99
N ALA A 195 -17.56 -15.66 -24.73
CA ALA A 195 -18.93 -16.02 -24.37
C ALA A 195 -19.92 -14.99 -24.91
N CYS A 196 -19.68 -13.68 -24.71
CA CYS A 196 -20.50 -12.61 -25.25
C CYS A 196 -20.56 -12.64 -26.78
N MET A 197 -19.44 -12.86 -27.47
CA MET A 197 -19.40 -12.97 -28.94
C MET A 197 -20.14 -14.20 -29.44
N VAL A 198 -20.00 -15.35 -28.76
CA VAL A 198 -20.71 -16.58 -29.11
C VAL A 198 -22.21 -16.43 -28.86
N MET A 199 -22.62 -15.81 -27.75
CA MET A 199 -24.03 -15.48 -27.51
C MET A 199 -24.56 -14.51 -28.55
N LYS A 200 -23.79 -13.50 -28.96
CA LYS A 200 -24.19 -12.56 -30.01
C LYS A 200 -24.25 -13.22 -31.40
N LYS A 201 -23.36 -14.17 -31.71
CA LYS A 201 -23.42 -14.96 -32.96
C LYS A 201 -24.60 -15.94 -32.94
N ARG A 202 -24.85 -16.62 -31.82
CA ARG A 202 -25.99 -17.53 -31.66
C ARG A 202 -27.32 -16.79 -31.63
N GLY A 203 -27.38 -15.62 -30.99
CA GLY A 203 -28.55 -14.74 -30.98
C GLY A 203 -28.77 -13.93 -32.26
N ARG A 204 -27.77 -13.86 -33.15
CA ARG A 204 -27.92 -13.30 -34.51
C ARG A 204 -28.25 -14.37 -35.57
N GLY A 205 -27.97 -15.65 -35.28
CA GLY A 205 -28.38 -16.79 -36.11
C GLY A 205 -29.70 -17.44 -35.68
N ARG A 206 -30.12 -17.28 -34.42
CA ARG A 206 -31.50 -17.46 -33.96
C ARG A 206 -32.20 -16.11 -33.93
N GLU A 207 -32.64 -15.65 -35.09
CA GLU A 207 -33.81 -14.75 -35.14
C GLU A 207 -35.11 -15.52 -34.79
N ASP A 208 -35.01 -16.83 -34.56
CA ASP A 208 -36.08 -17.74 -34.13
C ASP A 208 -36.07 -17.99 -32.61
N VAL A 209 -36.05 -16.92 -31.81
CA VAL A 209 -36.88 -16.96 -30.60
C VAL A 209 -38.23 -16.50 -31.11
N ALA A 210 -39.22 -17.40 -31.15
CA ALA A 210 -40.55 -17.12 -31.70
C ALA A 210 -41.02 -15.75 -31.19
N GLY A 211 -41.01 -14.75 -32.08
CA GLY A 211 -41.55 -13.45 -31.77
C GLY A 211 -43.04 -13.59 -31.46
N GLU A 212 -43.65 -12.55 -30.90
CA GLU A 212 -45.06 -12.56 -30.49
C GLU A 212 -45.98 -13.17 -31.56
N ASN A 213 -45.75 -12.86 -32.84
CA ASN A 213 -46.60 -13.35 -33.92
C ASN A 213 -46.32 -14.82 -34.25
N LYS A 214 -45.05 -15.22 -34.45
CA LYS A 214 -44.68 -16.61 -34.71
C LYS A 214 -45.08 -17.56 -33.57
N ALA A 215 -44.95 -17.11 -32.32
CA ALA A 215 -45.37 -17.89 -31.15
C ALA A 215 -46.89 -18.13 -31.14
N VAL A 216 -47.68 -17.11 -31.50
CA VAL A 216 -49.15 -17.23 -31.62
C VAL A 216 -49.54 -18.16 -32.76
N PHE A 217 -48.86 -18.11 -33.90
CA PHE A 217 -49.12 -19.02 -35.02
C PHE A 217 -48.72 -20.47 -34.72
N GLU A 218 -47.59 -20.70 -34.05
CA GLU A 218 -47.18 -22.05 -33.62
C GLU A 218 -48.14 -22.61 -32.55
N LEU A 219 -48.61 -21.77 -31.61
CA LEU A 219 -49.62 -22.16 -30.63
C LEU A 219 -50.96 -22.48 -31.31
N ALA A 220 -51.41 -21.64 -32.25
CA ALA A 220 -52.65 -21.86 -32.99
C ALA A 220 -52.57 -23.14 -33.86
N ALA A 221 -51.41 -23.43 -34.45
CA ALA A 221 -51.17 -24.67 -35.17
C ALA A 221 -51.25 -25.90 -34.25
N ALA A 222 -50.60 -25.84 -33.07
CA ALA A 222 -50.65 -26.91 -32.08
C ALA A 222 -52.07 -27.13 -31.52
N MET A 223 -52.84 -26.06 -31.29
CA MET A 223 -54.24 -26.15 -30.85
C MET A 223 -55.16 -26.74 -31.93
N ARG A 224 -54.94 -26.42 -33.21
CA ARG A 224 -55.69 -27.00 -34.33
C ARG A 224 -55.39 -28.49 -34.51
N GLU A 225 -54.13 -28.89 -34.36
CA GLU A 225 -53.72 -30.31 -34.38
C GLU A 225 -54.42 -31.09 -33.26
N GLN A 226 -54.55 -30.50 -32.07
CA GLN A 226 -55.27 -31.11 -30.95
C GLN A 226 -56.79 -31.18 -31.16
N MET A 227 -57.38 -30.31 -31.99
CA MET A 227 -58.82 -30.29 -32.25
C MET A 227 -59.26 -31.16 -33.44
N ASN A 228 -58.36 -31.87 -34.13
CA ASN A 228 -58.67 -32.73 -35.29
C ASN A 228 -59.49 -32.01 -36.38
N GLU A 229 -59.31 -30.70 -36.56
CA GLU A 229 -59.98 -29.95 -37.64
C GLU A 229 -59.30 -30.26 -38.99
N PRO A 230 -60.05 -30.68 -40.03
CA PRO A 230 -59.48 -30.99 -41.33
C PRO A 230 -58.98 -29.72 -42.01
N THR A 231 -57.70 -29.75 -42.40
CA THR A 231 -56.96 -28.67 -43.07
C THR A 231 -57.66 -28.24 -44.36
N LYS A 232 -58.33 -27.09 -44.31
CA LYS A 232 -58.67 -26.32 -45.52
C LYS A 232 -58.12 -24.93 -45.34
N GLU A 233 -56.96 -24.69 -45.92
CA GLU A 233 -56.74 -23.56 -46.83
C GLU A 233 -55.40 -23.75 -47.52
N GLU A 234 -55.50 -23.98 -48.83
CA GLU A 234 -54.39 -23.99 -49.77
C GLU A 234 -53.88 -22.55 -49.90
N GLY A 235 -52.85 -22.21 -49.13
CA GLY A 235 -52.25 -20.87 -49.17
C GLY A 235 -51.13 -20.67 -48.16
N ASP A 236 -49.89 -20.87 -48.63
CA ASP A 236 -48.60 -20.44 -48.05
C ASP A 236 -48.36 -20.89 -46.59
N ASP A 237 -47.55 -21.94 -46.40
CA ASP A 237 -47.21 -22.53 -45.10
C ASP A 237 -46.64 -21.46 -44.14
N VAL A 238 -47.49 -20.94 -43.25
CA VAL A 238 -47.18 -19.79 -42.38
C VAL A 238 -46.03 -20.10 -41.42
N SER A 239 -45.83 -21.39 -41.14
CA SER A 239 -44.74 -21.92 -40.30
C SER A 239 -43.34 -21.70 -40.90
N ALA A 240 -43.22 -21.57 -42.23
CA ALA A 240 -41.96 -21.35 -42.94
C ALA A 240 -41.53 -19.87 -43.00
N LEU A 241 -42.38 -18.94 -42.54
CA LEU A 241 -42.11 -17.50 -42.59
C LEU A 241 -41.38 -17.01 -41.33
N THR A 242 -40.31 -16.23 -41.52
CA THR A 242 -39.59 -15.57 -40.42
C THR A 242 -40.39 -14.42 -39.83
N GLU A 243 -40.25 -14.17 -38.52
CA GLU A 243 -40.98 -13.12 -37.77
C GLU A 243 -40.85 -11.74 -38.44
N ALA A 244 -39.66 -11.41 -38.97
CA ALA A 244 -39.43 -10.13 -39.67
C ALA A 244 -40.28 -9.99 -40.95
N LYS A 245 -40.48 -11.10 -41.68
CA LYS A 245 -41.30 -11.13 -42.90
C LYS A 245 -42.79 -11.13 -42.56
N LEU A 246 -43.16 -11.83 -41.48
CA LEU A 246 -44.51 -11.87 -40.93
C LEU A 246 -44.96 -10.48 -40.45
N ARG A 247 -44.15 -9.81 -39.63
CA ARG A 247 -44.39 -8.45 -39.13
C ARG A 247 -44.48 -7.42 -40.26
N ARG A 248 -43.69 -7.60 -41.32
CA ARG A 248 -43.74 -6.76 -42.52
C ARG A 248 -45.05 -6.94 -43.30
N ARG A 249 -45.51 -8.19 -43.50
CA ARG A 249 -46.81 -8.48 -44.13
C ARG A 249 -47.98 -7.95 -43.29
N ILE A 250 -47.98 -8.16 -41.96
CA ILE A 250 -49.03 -7.65 -41.06
C ILE A 250 -49.12 -6.11 -41.11
N LYS A 251 -47.97 -5.44 -41.17
CA LYS A 251 -47.93 -3.97 -41.23
C LYS A 251 -48.33 -3.40 -42.59
N ASN A 252 -47.87 -4.02 -43.67
CA ASN A 252 -48.03 -3.47 -45.02
C ASN A 252 -49.30 -3.96 -45.72
N ASP A 253 -49.62 -5.24 -45.61
CA ASP A 253 -50.71 -5.87 -46.36
C ASP A 253 -52.01 -5.83 -45.55
N LEU A 254 -51.94 -6.05 -44.24
CA LEU A 254 -53.11 -6.08 -43.34
C LEU A 254 -53.43 -4.71 -42.70
N ARG A 255 -52.66 -3.66 -43.02
CA ARG A 255 -52.79 -2.29 -42.45
C ARG A 255 -52.87 -2.23 -40.91
N GLY A 256 -52.32 -3.26 -40.24
CA GLY A 256 -52.25 -3.37 -38.78
C GLY A 256 -53.46 -4.04 -38.13
N GLY A 257 -53.25 -5.26 -37.61
CA GLY A 257 -54.07 -5.84 -36.54
C GLY A 257 -53.30 -5.75 -35.22
N SER A 258 -53.89 -5.10 -34.22
CA SER A 258 -53.34 -4.99 -32.87
C SER A 258 -54.13 -5.91 -31.94
N ILE A 259 -53.52 -7.02 -31.53
CA ILE A 259 -54.01 -7.78 -30.38
C ILE A 259 -53.40 -7.11 -29.15
N SER A 260 -54.16 -6.25 -28.47
CA SER A 260 -53.74 -5.65 -27.21
C SER A 260 -54.19 -6.54 -26.06
N TYR A 261 -53.25 -7.20 -25.38
CA TYR A 261 -53.48 -7.59 -23.99
C TYR A 261 -53.13 -6.39 -23.10
N ASN A 262 -54.00 -6.10 -22.14
CA ASN A 262 -53.70 -5.12 -21.08
C ASN A 262 -52.63 -5.70 -20.16
N THR A 263 -51.36 -5.55 -20.53
CA THR A 263 -50.25 -5.65 -19.59
C THR A 263 -50.00 -4.30 -18.95
N PRO A 264 -49.91 -4.18 -17.61
CA PRO A 264 -49.46 -2.95 -16.98
C PRO A 264 -48.04 -2.66 -17.47
N ILE A 265 -47.92 -1.50 -18.10
CA ILE A 265 -46.70 -0.96 -18.71
C ILE A 265 -45.61 -0.86 -17.63
N LEU A 266 -44.55 -1.65 -17.78
CA LEU A 266 -43.25 -1.29 -17.20
C LEU A 266 -42.77 -0.02 -17.94
N PRO A 267 -42.52 1.09 -17.24
CA PRO A 267 -42.00 2.28 -17.88
C PRO A 267 -40.55 2.01 -18.28
N ASN A 268 -40.20 2.37 -19.52
CA ASN A 268 -38.87 2.28 -20.14
C ASN A 268 -38.57 1.00 -20.93
N GLY A 269 -39.41 0.73 -21.93
CA GLY A 269 -38.95 0.07 -23.15
C GLY A 269 -38.37 1.09 -24.13
N GLU A 270 -37.14 1.56 -23.90
CA GLU A 270 -36.43 2.33 -24.92
C GLU A 270 -36.02 1.39 -26.06
N GLY A 271 -36.64 1.59 -27.23
CA GLY A 271 -36.34 0.86 -28.45
C GLY A 271 -34.86 0.97 -28.80
N GLY A 272 -34.24 -0.16 -29.13
CA GLY A 272 -32.84 -0.24 -29.52
C GLY A 272 -32.54 0.58 -30.77
N GLU A 273 -32.16 1.84 -30.58
CA GLU A 273 -31.44 2.61 -31.57
C GLU A 273 -30.07 1.94 -31.81
N LYS A 274 -29.74 1.75 -33.09
CA LYS A 274 -28.43 1.26 -33.51
C LYS A 274 -27.35 2.12 -32.85
N TRP A 275 -26.46 1.46 -32.11
CA TRP A 275 -25.34 2.10 -31.41
C TRP A 275 -24.52 2.96 -32.38
N ASN A 276 -24.75 4.26 -32.35
CA ASN A 276 -24.00 5.27 -33.07
C ASN A 276 -23.30 6.14 -32.02
N ALA A 277 -21.97 6.30 -32.14
CA ALA A 277 -21.18 7.11 -31.20
C ALA A 277 -21.72 8.54 -31.03
N ILE A 278 -22.41 9.06 -32.06
CA ILE A 278 -23.08 10.36 -32.08
C ILE A 278 -24.36 10.39 -31.22
N ALA A 279 -25.14 9.31 -31.20
CA ALA A 279 -26.31 9.17 -30.35
C ALA A 279 -25.90 9.02 -28.88
N TRP A 280 -24.84 8.25 -28.64
CA TRP A 280 -24.24 8.10 -27.30
C TRP A 280 -23.71 9.43 -26.76
N THR A 281 -22.94 10.19 -27.56
CA THR A 281 -22.46 11.53 -27.13
C THR A 281 -23.60 12.52 -26.90
N LYS A 282 -24.69 12.46 -27.69
CA LYS A 282 -25.86 13.31 -27.47
C LYS A 282 -26.62 12.97 -26.18
N SER A 283 -26.72 11.71 -25.79
CA SER A 283 -27.44 11.31 -24.58
C SER A 283 -26.62 11.47 -23.29
N HIS A 284 -25.30 11.66 -23.40
CA HIS A 284 -24.38 11.74 -22.25
C HIS A 284 -23.69 13.12 -22.10
N LYS A 285 -24.20 14.18 -22.72
CA LYS A 285 -23.58 15.52 -22.74
C LYS A 285 -23.20 16.05 -21.34
N LEU A 286 -24.08 15.91 -20.36
CA LEU A 286 -23.85 16.37 -18.98
C LEU A 286 -22.70 15.61 -18.29
N SER A 287 -22.64 14.29 -18.48
CA SER A 287 -21.56 13.47 -17.92
C SER A 287 -20.22 13.73 -18.60
N ILE A 288 -20.21 14.04 -19.90
CA ILE A 288 -19.00 14.44 -20.64
C ILE A 288 -18.53 15.82 -20.18
N ILE A 289 -19.44 16.77 -19.95
CA ILE A 289 -19.09 18.09 -19.38
C ILE A 289 -18.49 17.92 -17.99
N ALA A 290 -19.10 17.11 -17.11
CA ALA A 290 -18.55 16.83 -15.78
C ALA A 290 -17.14 16.21 -15.85
N MET A 291 -16.92 15.29 -16.79
CA MET A 291 -15.60 14.68 -17.03
C MET A 291 -14.56 15.72 -17.47
N ILE A 292 -14.92 16.61 -18.40
CA ILE A 292 -14.03 17.67 -18.87
C ILE A 292 -13.70 18.63 -17.72
N VAL A 293 -14.69 18.99 -16.90
CA VAL A 293 -14.47 19.84 -15.71
C VAL A 293 -13.51 19.16 -14.72
N CYS A 294 -13.68 17.86 -14.45
CA CYS A 294 -12.76 17.11 -13.58
C CYS A 294 -11.34 16.99 -14.16
N LEU A 295 -11.20 16.78 -15.47
CA LEU A 295 -9.89 16.71 -16.14
C LEU A 295 -9.19 18.07 -16.16
N VAL A 296 -9.94 19.16 -16.39
CA VAL A 296 -9.40 20.53 -16.32
C VAL A 296 -9.00 20.87 -14.89
N ALA A 297 -9.82 20.54 -13.89
CA ALA A 297 -9.46 20.70 -12.48
C ALA A 297 -8.19 19.90 -12.12
N MET A 298 -8.06 18.68 -12.62
CA MET A 298 -6.85 17.86 -12.42
C MET A 298 -5.61 18.51 -13.07
N MET A 299 -5.72 18.98 -14.31
CA MET A 299 -4.61 19.65 -15.02
C MET A 299 -4.19 20.96 -14.35
N ILE A 300 -5.14 21.75 -13.83
CA ILE A 300 -4.85 22.98 -13.07
C ILE A 300 -4.12 22.63 -11.77
N ASN A 301 -4.55 21.60 -11.04
CA ASN A 301 -3.86 21.16 -9.81
C ASN A 301 -2.48 20.55 -10.08
N LEU A 302 -2.26 19.96 -11.26
CA LEU A 302 -0.95 19.41 -11.64
C LEU A 302 0.06 20.51 -12.04
N PHE A 303 -0.43 21.65 -12.54
CA PHE A 303 0.39 22.80 -12.95
C PHE A 303 0.65 23.81 -11.83
N VAL A 304 -0.24 23.91 -10.85
CA VAL A 304 -0.02 24.71 -9.64
C VAL A 304 0.73 23.85 -8.64
N TRP A 305 2.06 23.85 -8.72
CA TRP A 305 2.95 23.27 -7.72
C TRP A 305 2.76 24.03 -6.40
N VAL A 306 1.80 23.60 -5.57
CA VAL A 306 1.62 24.11 -4.20
C VAL A 306 2.63 23.36 -3.33
N PRO A 307 3.64 24.04 -2.75
CA PRO A 307 4.71 23.38 -1.99
C PRO A 307 4.33 22.94 -0.58
N ASP A 308 3.05 22.97 -0.19
CA ASP A 308 2.64 22.68 1.18
C ASP A 308 1.51 21.63 1.23
N ASP A 309 1.91 20.45 1.69
CA ASP A 309 1.22 19.43 2.47
C ASP A 309 -0.32 19.25 2.35
N THR A 310 -0.68 18.01 2.01
CA THR A 310 -1.92 17.25 2.31
C THR A 310 -3.18 17.45 1.45
N GLY A 311 -3.30 18.48 0.60
CA GLY A 311 -4.57 18.76 -0.11
C GLY A 311 -4.75 18.15 -1.51
N THR A 312 -3.67 17.85 -2.24
CA THR A 312 -3.71 17.75 -3.72
C THR A 312 -3.89 16.34 -4.28
N VAL A 313 -3.74 15.28 -3.47
CA VAL A 313 -3.87 13.88 -3.95
C VAL A 313 -5.35 13.42 -4.03
N ALA A 314 -6.29 14.20 -3.49
CA ALA A 314 -7.72 13.87 -3.42
C ALA A 314 -8.44 13.79 -4.78
N LEU A 315 -7.97 14.52 -5.79
CA LEU A 315 -8.70 14.69 -7.06
C LEU A 315 -8.23 13.79 -8.20
N LEU A 316 -7.10 13.10 -8.04
CA LEU A 316 -6.48 12.25 -9.07
C LEU A 316 -7.34 11.04 -9.51
N PRO A 317 -8.03 10.31 -8.61
CA PRO A 317 -8.81 9.14 -9.01
C PRO A 317 -10.22 9.49 -9.56
N LEU A 318 -10.79 10.64 -9.22
CA LEU A 318 -12.19 10.99 -9.55
C LEU A 318 -12.55 10.90 -11.05
N PRO A 319 -11.73 11.38 -12.00
CA PRO A 319 -12.00 11.23 -13.44
C PRO A 319 -12.06 9.75 -13.86
N THR A 320 -11.17 8.92 -13.32
CA THR A 320 -11.10 7.48 -13.63
C THR A 320 -12.33 6.73 -13.11
N VAL A 321 -12.80 7.09 -11.90
CA VAL A 321 -14.02 6.55 -11.29
C VAL A 321 -15.25 6.90 -12.15
N LEU A 322 -15.32 8.14 -12.63
CA LEU A 322 -16.43 8.59 -13.46
C LEU A 322 -16.46 7.91 -14.84
N ILE A 323 -15.29 7.68 -15.45
CA ILE A 323 -15.15 6.93 -16.70
C ILE A 323 -15.60 5.47 -16.50
N ALA A 324 -15.13 4.82 -15.44
CA ALA A 324 -15.50 3.44 -15.13
C ALA A 324 -17.00 3.28 -14.88
N ALA A 325 -17.60 4.18 -14.09
CA ALA A 325 -19.03 4.15 -13.78
C ALA A 325 -19.90 4.36 -15.05
N LEU A 326 -19.48 5.23 -15.96
CA LEU A 326 -20.19 5.49 -17.23
C LEU A 326 -20.04 4.35 -18.24
N TYR A 327 -18.90 3.66 -18.24
CA TYR A 327 -18.65 2.54 -19.14
C TYR A 327 -19.39 1.26 -18.70
N ILE A 328 -19.47 1.02 -17.38
CA ILE A 328 -20.03 -0.21 -16.81
C ILE A 328 -21.55 -0.09 -16.60
N GLY A 329 -22.05 1.08 -16.17
CA GLY A 329 -23.46 1.24 -15.85
C GLY A 329 -24.35 1.40 -17.08
N SER A 330 -25.36 0.55 -17.23
CA SER A 330 -26.34 0.63 -18.33
C SER A 330 -27.50 1.61 -18.04
N THR A 331 -27.87 1.79 -16.78
CA THR A 331 -28.98 2.66 -16.33
C THR A 331 -28.50 3.78 -15.41
N LYS A 332 -29.23 4.91 -15.35
CA LYS A 332 -28.89 6.05 -14.47
C LYS A 332 -28.72 5.64 -13.00
N GLY A 333 -29.58 4.75 -12.49
CA GLY A 333 -29.49 4.21 -11.13
C GLY A 333 -28.23 3.36 -10.91
N SER A 334 -27.93 2.44 -11.83
CA SER A 334 -26.74 1.60 -11.72
C SER A 334 -25.43 2.40 -11.75
N ARG A 335 -25.39 3.50 -12.51
CA ARG A 335 -24.22 4.38 -12.62
C ARG A 335 -23.92 5.14 -11.34
N ILE A 336 -24.96 5.63 -10.65
CA ILE A 336 -24.81 6.32 -9.36
C ILE A 336 -24.28 5.35 -8.31
N VAL A 337 -24.85 4.14 -8.26
CA VAL A 337 -24.42 3.10 -7.32
C VAL A 337 -22.96 2.70 -7.59
N LEU A 338 -22.59 2.44 -8.85
CA LEU A 338 -21.21 2.13 -9.22
C LEU A 338 -20.24 3.27 -8.91
N PHE A 339 -20.63 4.51 -9.17
CA PHE A 339 -19.81 5.68 -8.83
C PHE A 339 -19.54 5.75 -7.32
N ILE A 340 -20.58 5.60 -6.50
CA ILE A 340 -20.44 5.62 -5.04
C ILE A 340 -19.53 4.49 -4.55
N TRP A 341 -19.73 3.27 -5.05
CA TRP A 341 -18.92 2.13 -4.62
C TRP A 341 -17.46 2.22 -5.05
N ILE A 342 -17.20 2.62 -6.29
CA ILE A 342 -15.82 2.80 -6.76
C ILE A 342 -15.18 4.00 -6.04
N PHE A 343 -15.93 5.06 -5.74
CA PHE A 343 -15.44 6.17 -4.92
C PHE A 343 -15.02 5.70 -3.52
N ILE A 344 -15.87 4.92 -2.84
CA ILE A 344 -15.57 4.38 -1.51
C ILE A 344 -14.38 3.43 -1.55
N LEU A 345 -14.27 2.55 -2.55
CA LEU A 345 -13.23 1.51 -2.60
C LEU A 345 -11.88 2.03 -3.09
N VAL A 346 -11.86 3.05 -3.95
CA VAL A 346 -10.62 3.52 -4.59
C VAL A 346 -10.16 4.85 -4.01
N VAL A 347 -11.07 5.81 -3.80
CA VAL A 347 -10.70 7.16 -3.39
C VAL A 347 -10.42 7.22 -1.90
N ILE A 348 -11.27 6.62 -1.05
CA ILE A 348 -11.08 6.70 0.41
C ILE A 348 -9.77 6.01 0.87
N PRO A 349 -9.42 4.79 0.42
CA PRO A 349 -8.18 4.14 0.85
C PRO A 349 -6.91 4.81 0.31
N THR A 350 -6.98 5.38 -0.90
CA THR A 350 -5.84 6.14 -1.45
C THR A 350 -5.61 7.43 -0.66
N GLN A 351 -6.67 8.08 -0.15
CA GLN A 351 -6.49 9.21 0.77
C GLN A 351 -5.89 8.78 2.10
N ILE A 352 -6.40 7.71 2.72
CA ILE A 352 -5.87 7.22 4.00
C ILE A 352 -4.39 6.88 3.90
N THR A 353 -3.98 6.19 2.83
CA THR A 353 -2.56 5.81 2.62
C THR A 353 -1.65 7.00 2.39
N VAL A 354 -2.09 8.01 1.63
CA VAL A 354 -1.34 9.25 1.45
C VAL A 354 -1.23 10.02 2.76
N SER A 355 -2.33 10.15 3.52
CA SER A 355 -2.30 10.82 4.82
C SER A 355 -1.34 10.13 5.79
N ILE A 356 -1.32 8.80 5.85
CA ILE A 356 -0.38 8.05 6.69
C ILE A 356 1.07 8.22 6.22
N ALA A 357 1.33 8.38 4.92
CA ALA A 357 2.69 8.56 4.40
C ALA A 357 3.26 9.97 4.62
N THR A 358 2.40 10.97 4.86
CA THR A 358 2.80 12.35 5.19
C THR A 358 2.98 12.62 6.68
N TYR A 359 2.54 11.71 7.56
CA TYR A 359 2.83 11.74 9.01
C TYR A 359 3.97 10.78 9.34
#